data_AF-A0A960VXW0-F1
#
_entry.id   AF-A0A960VXW0-F1
#
_cell.length_a   1.000
_cell.length_b   1.000
_cell.length_c   1.000
_cell.angle_alpha   90.00
_cell.angle_beta   90.00
_cell.angle_gamma   90.00
#
_symmetry.space_group_name_H-M   'P 1'
#
loop_
_entity.id
_entity.type
_entity.pdbx_description
1 polymer ?
#
loop_
_entity_poly.entity_id
_entity_poly.type
_entity_poly.pdbx_seq_one_letter_code
_entity_poly.pdbx_strand_id
1 'polypeptide(L)'
;MHIIYFFAFKNKRSDKTVKKIKSQRFKMLKRILYFIGLISFSSILALEPIEKLLIEKAVLPEQKKAVKAYLLKIAEDHRQMAQKYKEMASTKKGGKHKYDQKHRKDMQSLSQKFEKDAEVYEKAAEKL
;
A
#
# COMPACT_ATOMS: atom_id res chain seq x y z
N MET A 1 -36.05 -22.35 52.72
CA MET A 1 -34.68 -22.17 52.18
C MET A 1 -34.62 -22.46 50.66
N HIS A 2 -35.36 -21.74 49.80
CA HIS A 2 -35.33 -22.01 48.34
C HIS A 2 -35.07 -20.79 47.44
N ILE A 3 -35.14 -19.56 47.97
CA ILE A 3 -35.06 -18.34 47.15
C ILE A 3 -33.60 -17.95 46.83
N ILE A 4 -32.65 -18.24 47.72
CA ILE A 4 -31.23 -17.86 47.57
C ILE A 4 -30.54 -18.65 46.43
N TYR A 5 -30.88 -19.93 46.25
CA TYR A 5 -30.30 -20.76 45.20
C TYR A 5 -30.72 -20.34 43.79
N PHE A 6 -31.94 -19.82 43.62
CA PHE A 6 -32.45 -19.40 42.32
C PHE A 6 -31.69 -18.15 41.81
N PHE A 7 -31.35 -17.22 42.70
CA PHE A 7 -30.63 -16.00 42.34
C PHE A 7 -29.16 -16.27 41.98
N ALA A 8 -28.49 -17.15 42.73
CA ALA A 8 -27.11 -17.57 42.45
C ALA A 8 -26.98 -18.33 41.12
N PHE A 9 -27.97 -19.13 40.74
CA PHE A 9 -27.97 -19.89 39.49
C PHE A 9 -28.16 -19.01 38.24
N LYS A 10 -28.95 -17.93 38.35
CA LYS A 10 -29.18 -16.98 37.25
C LYS A 10 -27.94 -16.14 36.96
N ASN A 11 -27.20 -15.71 37.99
CA ASN A 11 -25.96 -14.94 37.85
C ASN A 11 -24.83 -15.73 37.15
N LYS A 12 -24.68 -17.02 37.50
CA LYS A 12 -23.66 -17.90 36.92
C LYS A 12 -23.93 -18.26 35.44
N ARG A 13 -25.18 -18.21 34.98
CA ARG A 13 -25.55 -18.35 33.56
C ARG A 13 -25.22 -17.09 32.74
N SER A 14 -25.38 -15.91 33.32
CA SER A 14 -25.06 -14.62 32.67
C SER A 14 -23.56 -14.45 32.38
N ASP A 15 -22.69 -14.82 33.33
CA ASP A 15 -21.22 -14.70 33.12
C ASP A 15 -20.69 -15.66 32.04
N LYS A 16 -21.26 -16.88 31.93
CA LYS A 16 -20.89 -17.85 30.90
C LYS A 16 -21.28 -17.41 29.49
N THR A 17 -22.45 -16.78 29.32
CA THR A 17 -22.88 -16.27 28.01
C THR A 17 -22.05 -15.07 27.57
N VAL A 18 -21.71 -14.16 28.49
CA VAL A 18 -20.83 -13.00 28.22
C VAL A 18 -19.42 -13.45 27.79
N LYS A 19 -18.82 -14.45 28.47
CA LYS A 19 -17.51 -15.01 28.08
C LYS A 19 -17.55 -15.67 26.70
N LYS A 20 -18.63 -16.38 26.36
CA LYS A 20 -18.81 -17.02 25.05
C LYS A 20 -18.92 -16.01 23.91
N ILE A 21 -19.64 -14.90 24.12
CA ILE A 21 -19.78 -13.80 23.16
C ILE A 21 -18.42 -13.09 22.95
N LYS A 22 -17.67 -12.83 24.02
CA LYS A 22 -16.34 -12.18 23.94
C LYS A 22 -15.33 -13.05 23.17
N SER A 23 -15.36 -14.38 23.37
CA SER A 23 -14.52 -15.33 22.62
C SER A 23 -14.89 -15.41 21.14
N GLN A 24 -16.19 -15.42 20.81
CA GLN A 24 -16.68 -15.40 19.42
C GLN A 24 -16.24 -14.14 18.67
N ARG A 25 -16.36 -12.97 19.30
CA ARG A 25 -15.91 -11.68 18.72
C ARG A 25 -14.40 -11.66 18.46
N PHE A 26 -13.60 -12.27 19.35
CA PHE A 26 -12.16 -12.37 19.17
C PHE A 26 -11.77 -13.30 18.01
N LYS A 27 -12.50 -14.41 17.80
CA LYS A 27 -12.31 -15.30 16.64
C LYS A 27 -12.71 -14.64 15.32
N MET A 28 -13.82 -13.88 15.31
CA MET A 28 -14.23 -13.07 14.15
C MET A 28 -13.20 -12.00 13.81
N LEU A 29 -12.69 -11.27 14.80
CA LEU A 29 -11.68 -10.23 14.60
C LEU A 29 -10.38 -10.78 14.00
N LYS A 30 -9.93 -11.97 14.45
CA LYS A 30 -8.77 -12.66 13.87
C LYS A 30 -8.98 -13.04 12.40
N ARG A 31 -10.18 -13.47 12.02
CA ARG A 31 -10.51 -13.77 10.62
C ARG A 31 -10.49 -12.52 9.75
N ILE A 32 -11.05 -11.42 10.25
CA ILE A 32 -11.03 -10.12 9.55
C ILE A 32 -9.58 -9.63 9.36
N LEU A 33 -8.72 -9.75 10.38
CA LEU A 33 -7.30 -9.40 10.28
C LEU A 33 -6.57 -10.23 9.21
N TYR A 34 -6.91 -11.53 9.09
CA TYR A 34 -6.34 -12.41 8.06
C TYR A 34 -6.75 -11.97 6.64
N PHE A 35 -8.01 -11.59 6.43
CA PHE A 35 -8.49 -11.07 5.15
C PHE A 35 -7.84 -9.73 4.78
N ILE A 36 -7.62 -8.83 5.75
CA ILE A 36 -6.93 -7.55 5.51
C ILE A 36 -5.46 -7.78 5.12
N GLY A 37 -4.79 -8.76 5.71
CA GLY A 37 -3.41 -9.11 5.37
C GLY A 37 -3.24 -9.62 3.93
N LEU A 38 -4.26 -10.30 3.38
CA LEU A 38 -4.23 -10.87 2.03
C LEU A 38 -4.30 -9.82 0.91
N ILE A 39 -4.84 -8.63 1.19
CA ILE A 39 -5.04 -7.56 0.18
C ILE A 39 -3.77 -6.72 -0.03
N SER A 40 -2.74 -6.88 0.82
CA SER A 40 -1.57 -5.99 0.82
C SER A 40 -0.48 -6.35 -0.21
N PHE A 41 -0.67 -7.37 -1.07
CA PHE A 41 0.39 -7.90 -1.93
C PHE A 41 0.43 -7.36 -3.38
N SER A 42 -0.45 -6.43 -3.77
CA SER A 42 -0.57 -5.99 -5.19
C SER A 42 0.31 -4.81 -5.61
N SER A 43 1.27 -4.35 -4.79
CA SER A 43 1.90 -3.02 -4.98
C SER A 43 3.33 -3.01 -5.56
N ILE A 44 3.81 -4.09 -6.20
CA ILE A 44 5.25 -4.25 -6.53
C ILE A 44 5.54 -4.26 -8.05
N LEU A 45 4.56 -4.00 -8.92
CA LEU A 45 4.84 -3.84 -10.35
C LEU A 45 4.95 -2.37 -10.73
N ALA A 46 6.18 -1.93 -11.04
CA ALA A 46 6.47 -0.58 -11.51
C ALA A 46 5.88 -0.29 -12.90
N LEU A 47 5.74 -1.31 -13.75
CA LEU A 47 5.01 -1.24 -15.02
C LEU A 47 3.57 -1.66 -14.79
N GLU A 48 2.59 -0.82 -15.12
CA GLU A 48 1.20 -1.25 -15.05
C GLU A 48 0.90 -2.31 -16.14
N PRO A 49 -0.20 -3.07 -15.98
CA PRO A 49 -0.58 -4.10 -16.95
C PRO A 49 -0.83 -3.56 -18.36
N ILE A 50 -1.26 -2.30 -18.47
CA ILE A 50 -1.57 -1.67 -19.76
C ILE A 50 -0.30 -1.44 -20.56
N GLU A 51 0.77 -0.95 -19.95
CA GLU A 51 2.05 -0.71 -20.62
C GLU A 51 2.69 -2.01 -21.09
N LYS A 52 2.56 -3.09 -20.31
CA LYS A 52 2.99 -4.43 -20.74
C LYS A 52 2.27 -4.87 -22.01
N LEU A 53 0.95 -4.69 -22.06
CA LEU A 53 0.14 -5.01 -23.23
C LEU A 53 0.49 -4.13 -24.43
N LEU A 54 0.82 -2.85 -24.21
CA LEU A 54 1.28 -1.95 -25.28
C LEU A 54 2.60 -2.41 -25.88
N ILE A 55 3.57 -2.80 -25.04
CA ILE A 55 4.85 -3.36 -25.47
C ILE A 55 4.64 -4.65 -26.28
N GLU A 56 3.79 -5.55 -25.79
CA GLU A 56 3.53 -6.85 -26.41
C GLU A 56 2.82 -6.71 -27.77
N LYS A 57 1.87 -5.78 -27.88
CA LYS A 57 1.09 -5.56 -29.11
C LYS A 57 1.79 -4.67 -30.14
N ALA A 58 2.85 -3.98 -29.77
CA ALA A 58 3.62 -3.13 -30.69
C ALA A 58 4.53 -3.99 -31.59
N VAL A 59 3.96 -4.53 -32.67
CA VAL A 59 4.70 -5.38 -33.62
C VAL A 59 5.35 -4.53 -34.72
N LEU A 60 4.66 -3.48 -35.19
CA LEU A 60 5.15 -2.60 -36.25
C LEU A 60 6.19 -1.59 -35.75
N PRO A 61 7.20 -1.22 -36.56
CA PRO A 61 8.27 -0.31 -36.14
C PRO A 61 7.76 1.09 -35.74
N GLU A 62 6.70 1.59 -36.39
CA GLU A 62 6.08 2.86 -36.02
C GLU A 62 5.37 2.79 -34.67
N GLN A 63 4.71 1.66 -34.38
CA GLN A 63 4.06 1.42 -33.09
C GLN A 63 5.10 1.32 -31.98
N LYS A 64 6.22 0.62 -32.21
CA LYS A 64 7.33 0.55 -31.25
C LYS A 64 7.90 1.92 -30.94
N LYS A 65 8.08 2.79 -31.96
CA LYS A 65 8.50 4.18 -31.74
C LYS A 65 7.50 4.96 -30.89
N ALA A 66 6.20 4.82 -31.15
CA ALA A 66 5.16 5.48 -30.38
C ALA A 66 5.13 4.99 -28.91
N VAL A 67 5.20 3.68 -28.69
CA VAL A 67 5.24 3.10 -27.34
C VAL A 67 6.53 3.49 -26.62
N LYS A 68 7.67 3.51 -27.30
CA LYS A 68 8.95 3.98 -26.75
C LYS A 68 8.85 5.43 -26.30
N ALA A 69 8.31 6.32 -27.13
CA ALA A 69 8.13 7.73 -26.77
C ALA A 69 7.19 7.90 -25.57
N TYR A 70 6.12 7.10 -25.50
CA TYR A 70 5.20 7.07 -24.37
C TYR A 70 5.91 6.63 -23.08
N LEU A 71 6.65 5.51 -23.09
CA LEU A 71 7.36 5.02 -21.91
C LEU A 71 8.44 6.00 -21.44
N LEU A 72 9.16 6.65 -22.36
CA LEU A 72 10.12 7.70 -22.03
C LEU A 72 9.45 8.90 -21.37
N LYS A 73 8.26 9.29 -21.83
CA LYS A 73 7.48 10.35 -21.20
C LYS A 73 7.07 9.97 -19.77
N ILE A 74 6.59 8.75 -19.56
CA ILE A 74 6.24 8.26 -18.22
C ILE A 74 7.46 8.21 -17.30
N ALA A 75 8.63 7.79 -17.81
CA ALA A 75 9.87 7.81 -17.04
C ALA A 75 10.24 9.23 -16.59
N GLU A 76 10.12 10.21 -17.49
CA GLU A 76 10.39 11.62 -17.18
C GLU A 76 9.40 12.17 -16.15
N ASP A 77 8.11 11.85 -16.27
CA ASP A 77 7.10 12.24 -15.28
C ASP A 77 7.44 11.67 -13.88
N HIS A 78 7.91 10.42 -13.81
CA HIS A 78 8.36 9.80 -12.56
C HIS A 78 9.61 10.47 -12.01
N ARG A 79 10.59 10.85 -12.85
CA ARG A 79 11.75 11.65 -12.42
C ARG A 79 11.36 13.00 -11.84
N GLN A 80 10.41 13.69 -12.47
CA GLN A 80 9.92 14.97 -11.97
C GLN A 80 9.22 14.81 -10.61
N MET A 81 8.47 13.73 -10.41
CA MET A 81 7.87 13.43 -9.11
C MET A 81 8.94 13.11 -8.07
N ALA A 82 9.96 12.33 -8.41
CA ALA A 82 11.07 12.05 -7.51
C ALA A 82 11.76 13.34 -7.05
N GLN A 83 12.08 14.23 -8.00
CA GLN A 83 12.65 15.55 -7.72
C GLN A 83 11.77 16.36 -6.76
N LYS A 84 10.46 16.42 -7.01
CA LYS A 84 9.50 17.11 -6.12
C LYS A 84 9.51 16.53 -4.71
N TYR A 85 9.51 15.20 -4.55
CA TYR A 85 9.56 14.57 -3.23
C TYR A 85 10.90 14.79 -2.53
N LYS A 86 12.00 14.86 -3.28
CA LYS A 86 13.33 15.21 -2.76
C LYS A 86 13.36 16.65 -2.23
N GLU A 87 12.73 17.59 -2.93
CA GLU A 87 12.56 18.98 -2.48
C GLU A 87 11.64 19.09 -1.25
N MET A 88 10.55 18.32 -1.21
CA MET A 88 9.69 18.23 -0.03
C MET A 88 10.44 17.66 1.18
N ALA A 89 11.35 16.70 0.97
CA ALA A 89 12.19 16.14 2.01
C ALA A 89 13.26 17.11 2.53
N SER A 90 13.75 18.04 1.70
CA SER A 90 14.75 19.03 2.11
C SER A 90 14.12 20.21 2.86
N THR A 91 12.82 20.46 2.67
CA THR A 91 12.09 21.56 3.31
C THR A 91 11.93 21.32 4.82
N LYS A 92 12.37 22.28 5.64
CA LYS A 92 12.10 22.27 7.08
C LYS A 92 10.75 22.93 7.34
N LYS A 93 9.72 22.16 7.69
CA LYS A 93 8.49 22.71 8.28
C LYS A 93 8.77 22.86 9.78
N GLY A 94 8.50 24.03 10.37
CA GLY A 94 8.85 24.34 11.77
C GLY A 94 7.97 23.61 12.80
N GLY A 95 7.93 22.27 12.75
CA GLY A 95 7.05 21.43 13.55
C GLY A 95 7.76 20.69 14.69
N LYS A 96 7.07 19.71 15.26
CA LYS A 96 7.66 18.80 16.26
C LYS A 96 8.78 18.00 15.60
N HIS A 97 9.98 18.01 16.17
CA HIS A 97 11.18 17.37 15.60
C HIS A 97 10.96 15.92 15.11
N LYS A 98 10.24 15.09 15.88
CA LYS A 98 9.91 13.70 15.50
C LYS A 98 9.02 13.60 14.26
N TYR A 99 8.08 14.53 14.11
CA TYR A 99 7.21 14.59 12.93
C TYR A 99 8.01 14.98 11.69
N ASP A 100 8.86 16.00 11.81
CA ASP A 100 9.69 16.46 10.69
C ASP A 100 10.65 15.37 10.23
N GLN A 101 11.28 14.64 11.16
CA GLN A 101 12.16 13.53 10.82
C GLN A 101 11.42 12.40 10.10
N LYS A 102 10.24 12.02 10.59
CA LYS A 102 9.41 11.00 9.92
C LYS A 102 8.97 11.46 8.54
N HIS A 103 8.48 12.69 8.42
CA HIS A 103 8.04 13.27 7.16
C HIS A 103 9.18 13.28 6.12
N ARG A 104 10.38 13.72 6.50
CA ARG A 104 11.54 13.68 5.59
C ARG A 104 11.88 12.27 5.13
N LYS A 105 11.85 11.30 6.04
CA LYS A 105 12.11 9.89 5.71
C LYS A 105 11.05 9.35 4.74
N ASP A 106 9.78 9.66 4.97
CA ASP A 106 8.68 9.26 4.09
C ASP A 106 8.83 9.87 2.70
N MET A 107 9.15 11.17 2.61
CA MET A 107 9.37 11.86 1.32
C MET A 107 10.63 11.35 0.59
N GLN A 108 11.72 11.05 1.31
CA GLN A 108 12.90 10.41 0.72
C GLN A 108 12.58 9.02 0.18
N SER A 109 11.79 8.22 0.91
CA SER A 109 11.36 6.91 0.45
C SER A 109 10.50 6.99 -0.82
N LEU A 110 9.63 7.99 -0.92
CA LEU A 110 8.84 8.23 -2.13
C LEU A 110 9.73 8.66 -3.29
N SER A 111 10.66 9.60 -3.08
CA SER A 111 11.64 10.01 -4.08
C SER A 111 12.39 8.81 -4.68
N GLN A 112 12.93 7.95 -3.82
CA GLN A 112 13.67 6.75 -4.25
C GLN A 112 12.78 5.75 -4.99
N LYS A 113 11.50 5.65 -4.62
CA LYS A 113 10.55 4.78 -5.33
C LYS A 113 10.33 5.29 -6.74
N PHE A 114 10.01 6.59 -6.89
CA PHE A 114 9.78 7.20 -8.19
C PHE A 114 11.04 7.19 -9.08
N GLU A 115 12.25 7.35 -8.51
CA GLU A 115 13.51 7.15 -9.24
C GLU A 115 13.64 5.74 -9.81
N LYS A 116 13.38 4.71 -8.98
CA LYS A 116 13.43 3.31 -9.43
C LYS A 116 12.38 3.00 -10.49
N ASP A 117 11.17 3.53 -10.33
CA ASP A 117 10.09 3.33 -11.30
C ASP A 117 10.48 3.97 -12.65
N ALA A 118 11.04 5.19 -12.64
CA ALA A 118 11.56 5.84 -13.85
C ALA A 118 12.63 4.99 -14.56
N GLU A 119 13.61 4.44 -13.83
CA GLU A 119 14.62 3.56 -14.41
C GLU A 119 14.02 2.31 -15.06
N VAL A 120 12.95 1.76 -14.49
CA VAL A 120 12.26 0.60 -15.07
C VAL A 120 11.59 0.97 -16.39
N TYR A 121 10.94 2.14 -16.46
CA TYR A 121 10.32 2.64 -17.68
C TYR A 121 11.36 2.93 -18.78
N GLU A 122 12.52 3.52 -18.44
CA GLU A 122 13.61 3.73 -19.39
C GLU A 122 14.15 2.41 -19.94
N LYS A 123 14.43 1.44 -19.06
CA LYS A 123 14.90 0.11 -19.47
C LYS A 123 13.86 -0.62 -20.33
N ALA A 124 12.57 -0.40 -20.09
CA ALA A 124 11.51 -0.95 -20.94
C ALA A 124 11.49 -0.28 -22.33
N ALA A 125 11.68 1.04 -22.38
CA ALA A 125 11.76 1.80 -23.62
C ALA A 125 13.01 1.47 -24.45
N GLU A 126 14.15 1.18 -23.82
CA GLU A 126 15.38 0.76 -24.49
C GLU A 126 15.25 -0.60 -25.19
N LYS A 127 14.38 -1.48 -24.69
CA LYS A 127 14.14 -2.83 -25.24
C LYS A 127 13.20 -2.83 -26.47
N LEU A 128 12.61 -1.69 -26.81
CA LEU A 128 11.76 -1.46 -27.98
C LEU A 128 12.53 -0.83 -29.14
#